data_AF-A0A9E0SHU6-F1
#
_entry.id   AF-A0A9E0SHU6-F1
#
_cell.length_a   1.000
_cell.length_b   1.000
_cell.length_c   1.000
_cell.angle_alpha   90.00
_cell.angle_beta   90.00
_cell.angle_gamma   90.00
#
_symmetry.space_group_name_H-M   'P 1'
#
loop_
_entity.id
_entity.type
_entity.pdbx_description
1 polymer ?
#
loop_
_entity_poly.entity_id
_entity_poly.type
_entity_poly.pdbx_seq_one_letter_code
_entity_poly.pdbx_strand_id
1 'polypeptide(L)' 'MKKMILSAAVLAAFATPAFAQQAAAPASPHTFTGNVTVATDYRFRGISQTFKQPTVQGGFDYSHSSGFYLGNWNSNVS' A
#
# COMPACT_ATOMS: atom_id res chain seq x y z
N MET A 1 -16.46 15.10 49.44
CA MET A 1 -16.21 13.64 49.37
C MET A 1 -16.94 12.99 48.19
N LYS A 2 -18.28 12.97 48.13
CA LYS A 2 -19.05 12.34 47.03
C LYS A 2 -18.70 12.84 45.61
N LYS A 3 -18.47 14.15 45.45
CA LYS A 3 -18.04 14.75 44.16
C LYS A 3 -16.65 14.30 43.73
N MET A 4 -15.73 14.08 44.66
CA MET A 4 -14.36 13.61 44.36
C MET A 4 -14.35 12.14 43.99
N ILE A 5 -15.19 11.33 44.63
CA ILE A 5 -15.39 9.91 44.28
C ILE A 5 -15.94 9.79 42.86
N LEU A 6 -16.91 10.66 42.49
CA LEU A 6 -17.49 10.65 41.15
C LEU A 6 -16.49 11.10 40.08
N SER A 7 -15.67 12.13 40.35
CA SER A 7 -14.60 12.56 39.44
C SER A 7 -13.52 11.47 39.24
N ALA A 8 -13.15 10.76 40.30
CA ALA A 8 -12.17 9.67 40.22
C ALA A 8 -12.71 8.47 39.40
N ALA A 9 -14.00 8.15 39.54
CA ALA A 9 -14.64 7.08 38.77
C ALA A 9 -14.71 7.39 37.27
N VAL A 10 -14.96 8.65 36.89
CA VAL A 10 -14.95 9.08 35.48
C VAL A 10 -13.55 8.99 34.88
N LEU A 11 -12.51 9.40 35.60
CA LEU A 11 -11.12 9.29 35.14
C LEU A 11 -10.68 7.84 34.94
N ALA A 12 -11.10 6.94 35.83
CA ALA A 12 -10.80 5.51 35.71
C ALA A 12 -11.50 4.85 34.52
N ALA A 13 -12.67 5.34 34.11
CA ALA A 13 -13.42 4.80 32.97
C ALA A 13 -12.75 5.07 31.60
N PHE A 14 -11.83 6.04 31.52
CA PHE A 14 -11.07 6.36 30.31
C PHE A 14 -9.64 5.80 30.32
N ALA A 15 -9.27 5.03 31.35
CA ALA A 15 -7.97 4.37 31.40
C ALA A 15 -7.96 3.15 30.48
N THR A 16 -7.59 3.35 29.21
CA THR A 16 -7.30 2.24 28.32
C THR A 16 -5.97 1.60 28.71
N PRO A 17 -5.82 0.26 28.63
CA PRO A 17 -4.54 -0.38 28.86
C PRO A 17 -3.51 0.17 27.87
N ALA A 18 -2.36 0.60 28.39
CA ALA A 18 -1.21 0.91 27.56
C ALA A 18 -0.65 -0.41 27.02
N PHE A 19 -0.87 -0.66 25.73
CA PHE A 19 -0.21 -1.77 25.05
C PHE A 19 1.27 -1.44 24.90
N ALA A 20 2.14 -2.37 25.28
CA ALA A 20 3.56 -2.27 24.97
C ALA A 20 3.71 -2.19 23.45
N GLN A 21 4.34 -1.12 22.96
CA GLN A 21 4.60 -0.96 21.55
C GLN A 21 5.69 -1.97 21.17
N GLN A 22 5.29 -3.06 20.51
CA GLN A 22 6.22 -4.03 19.97
C GLN A 22 7.14 -3.29 18.99
N ALA A 23 8.44 -3.28 19.27
CA ALA A 23 9.41 -2.73 18.32
C ALA A 23 9.26 -3.51 17.01
N ALA A 24 8.91 -2.81 15.93
CA ALA A 24 8.85 -3.41 14.61
C ALA A 24 10.23 -3.99 14.28
N ALA A 25 10.25 -5.21 13.75
CA ALA A 25 11.47 -5.76 13.19
C ALA A 25 12.04 -4.76 12.14
N PRO A 26 13.37 -4.64 12.02
CA PRO A 26 13.96 -3.78 11.00
C PRO A 26 13.37 -4.15 9.63
N ALA A 27 12.88 -3.14 8.91
CA ALA A 27 12.32 -3.34 7.58
C ALA A 27 13.36 -4.01 6.68
N SER A 28 12.90 -4.96 5.86
CA SER A 28 13.74 -5.55 4.81
C SER A 28 14.35 -4.43 3.96
N PRO A 29 15.66 -4.47 3.64
CA PRO A 29 16.24 -3.52 2.71
C PRO A 29 15.70 -3.72 1.29
N HIS A 30 15.01 -4.83 1.03
CA HIS A 30 14.36 -5.19 -0.23
C HIS A 30 12.85 -4.91 -0.18
N THR A 31 12.33 -4.19 -1.17
CA THR A 31 10.90 -3.97 -1.41
C THR A 31 10.55 -4.46 -2.80
N PHE A 32 9.45 -5.22 -2.92
CA PHE A 32 8.85 -5.63 -4.19
C PHE A 32 7.41 -5.14 -4.26
N THR A 33 7.05 -4.52 -5.38
CA THR A 33 5.68 -4.09 -5.68
C THR A 33 5.28 -4.58 -7.05
N GLY A 34 3.97 -4.74 -7.27
CA GLY A 34 3.44 -5.14 -8.56
C GLY A 34 2.05 -4.58 -8.79
N ASN A 35 1.67 -4.48 -10.06
CA ASN A 35 0.35 -4.01 -10.47
C ASN A 35 -0.19 -4.85 -11.63
N VAL A 36 -1.52 -4.86 -11.75
CA VAL A 36 -2.25 -5.50 -12.85
C VAL A 36 -3.42 -4.60 -13.25
N THR A 37 -3.71 -4.55 -14.55
CA THR A 37 -4.80 -3.79 -15.13
C THR A 37 -5.49 -4.61 -16.21
N VAL A 38 -6.81 -4.60 -16.19
CA VAL A 38 -7.65 -5.10 -17.28
C VAL A 38 -8.39 -3.91 -17.87
N ALA A 39 -8.28 -3.71 -19.18
CA ALA A 39 -8.94 -2.61 -19.88
C ALA A 39 -9.53 -3.07 -21.22
N THR A 40 -10.41 -2.26 -21.80
CA THR A 40 -11.09 -2.54 -23.07
C THR A 40 -10.26 -2.15 -24.29
N ASP A 41 -9.30 -1.23 -24.17
CA ASP A 41 -8.41 -0.77 -25.23
C ASP A 41 -7.13 -0.19 -24.61
N TYR A 42 -5.96 -0.63 -25.06
CA TYR A 42 -4.69 0.00 -24.68
C TYR A 42 -4.37 1.13 -25.66
N ARG A 43 -4.33 2.38 -25.20
CA ARG A 43 -3.97 3.53 -26.06
C ARG A 43 -2.65 4.14 -25.64
N PHE A 44 -1.70 4.14 -26.55
CA PHE A 44 -0.42 4.83 -26.38
C PHE A 44 -0.39 6.08 -27.26
N ARG A 45 -0.21 7.26 -26.63
CA ARG A 45 -0.20 8.56 -27.33
C ARG A 45 -1.42 8.78 -28.24
N GLY A 46 -2.59 8.31 -27.80
CA GLY A 46 -3.84 8.41 -28.56
C GLY A 46 -4.08 7.30 -29.58
N ILE A 47 -3.12 6.40 -29.84
CA ILE A 47 -3.23 5.32 -30.83
C ILE A 47 -3.54 4.01 -30.11
N SER A 48 -4.61 3.32 -30.53
CA SER A 48 -4.93 1.97 -30.03
C SER A 48 -3.81 1.00 -30.39
N GLN A 49 -3.30 0.31 -29.38
CA GLN A 49 -2.28 -0.74 -29.48
C GLN A 49 -2.91 -2.14 -29.48
N THR A 50 -4.21 -2.26 -29.19
CA THR A 50 -4.92 -3.55 -29.18
C THR A 50 -6.10 -3.58 -30.12
N PHE A 51 -6.19 -2.65 -31.09
CA PHE A 51 -7.31 -2.52 -32.02
C PHE A 51 -8.70 -2.57 -31.36
N LYS A 52 -8.86 -1.88 -30.23
CA LYS A 52 -10.08 -1.86 -29.40
C LYS A 52 -10.48 -3.22 -28.81
N GLN A 53 -9.53 -4.16 -28.73
CA GLN A 53 -9.72 -5.43 -28.06
C GLN A 53 -9.24 -5.34 -26.60
N PRO A 54 -9.80 -6.18 -25.70
CA PRO A 54 -9.37 -6.25 -24.32
C PRO A 54 -7.85 -6.44 -24.16
N THR A 55 -7.32 -5.85 -23.10
CA THR A 55 -5.89 -5.87 -22.79
C THR A 55 -5.65 -6.20 -21.32
N VAL A 56 -4.58 -6.94 -21.07
CA VAL A 56 -4.04 -7.16 -19.73
C VAL A 56 -2.66 -6.51 -19.67
N GLN A 57 -2.49 -5.65 -18.68
CA GLN A 57 -1.28 -4.84 -18.50
C GLN A 57 -0.79 -5.01 -17.07
N GLY A 58 0.50 -4.84 -16.85
CA GLY A 58 1.05 -4.94 -15.52
C GLY A 58 2.56 -4.77 -15.49
N GLY A 59 3.08 -4.77 -14.26
CA GLY A 59 4.50 -4.60 -14.01
C GLY A 59 4.88 -5.01 -12.62
N PHE A 60 6.19 -5.13 -12.42
CA PHE A 60 6.80 -5.28 -11.11
C PHE A 60 7.90 -4.26 -10.93
N ASP A 61 8.09 -3.84 -9.69
CA ASP A 61 9.18 -2.96 -9.28
C ASP A 61 9.89 -3.56 -8.08
N TYR A 62 11.21 -3.45 -8.11
CA TYR A 62 12.11 -3.77 -7.01
C TYR A 62 12.82 -2.49 -6.56
N SER A 63 12.91 -2.29 -5.26
CA SER A 63 13.64 -1.19 -4.64
C SER A 63 14.50 -1.70 -3.49
N HIS A 64 15.74 -1.22 -3.42
CA HIS A 64 16.68 -1.49 -2.34
C HIS A 64 16.96 -0.22 -1.52
N SER A 65 17.19 -0.36 -0.22
CA SER A 65 17.51 0.77 0.69
C SER A 65 18.77 1.55 0.31
N SER A 66 19.64 1.00 -0.55
CA SER A 66 20.78 1.71 -1.12
C SER A 66 20.41 2.72 -2.22
N GLY A 67 19.14 2.79 -2.62
CA GLY A 67 18.66 3.61 -3.73
C GLY A 67 18.70 2.91 -5.10
N PHE A 68 19.19 1.68 -5.19
CA PHE A 68 19.07 0.88 -6.41
C PHE A 68 17.62 0.46 -6.62
N TYR A 69 17.11 0.61 -7.85
CA TYR A 69 15.77 0.17 -8.24
C TYR A 69 15.78 -0.41 -9.65
N LEU A 70 14.87 -1.34 -9.89
CA LEU A 70 14.63 -1.93 -11.20
C LEU A 70 13.15 -2.22 -11.33
N GLY A 71 12.54 -1.83 -12.44
CA GLY A 71 11.14 -2.09 -12.72
C GLY A 71 10.91 -2.41 -14.17
N ASN A 72 9.80 -3.08 -14.43
CA ASN A 72 9.30 -3.30 -15.79
C ASN A 72 7.82 -2.97 -15.86
N TRP A 73 7.38 -2.63 -17.06
CA TRP A 73 5.97 -2.50 -17.38
C TRP A 73 5.73 -3.10 -18.76
N ASN A 74 4.68 -3.90 -18.89
CA ASN A 74 4.34 -4.59 -20.12
C ASN A 74 2.83 -4.61 -20.37
N SER A 75 2.48 -4.71 -21.64
CA SER A 75 1.12 -4.90 -22.15
C SER A 75 1.17 -5.81 -23.36
N ASN A 76 0.09 -6.55 -23.62
CA ASN A 76 -0.11 -7.10 -24.96
C ASN A 76 -0.36 -5.95 -25.97
N VAL A 77 0.06 -6.19 -27.21
CA VAL A 77 -0.16 -5.33 -28.39
C VAL A 77 -0.67 -6.25 -29.51
N SER A 78 -1.51 -5.74 -30.41
CA SER A 78 -2.08 -6.48 -31.54
C SER A 78 -1.75 -5.84 -32.87
#